data_AF-A0A2T0AZD8-F1
#
_entry.id   AF-A0A2T0AZD8-F1
#
_cell.length_a   1.000
_cell.length_b   1.000
_cell.length_c   1.000
_cell.angle_alpha   90.00
_cell.angle_beta   90.00
_cell.angle_gamma   90.00
#
_symmetry.space_group_name_H-M   'P 1'
#
loop_
_entity.id
_entity.type
_entity.pdbx_description
1 polymer ?
#
loop_
_entity_poly.entity_id
_entity_poly.type
_entity_poly.pdbx_seq_one_letter_code
_entity_poly.pdbx_strand_id
1 'polypeptide(L)'
;MMATLGTLMPFTMVSILLFMYFGLTQETKYSYGMRPRRALLYCLATELLLFGAFSTGFVYFSGQELFSVLATSMPFLITSVILFIYLGLTEKNRRKMDESWQKQWIQYYSDPKSMMVRGNISGAIWIFGIAAFFLIGFTIGWKFSWIVFIVATGCEVLVEGFFMTKRH
;
A
#
# COMPACT_ATOMS: atom_id res chain seq x y z
N MET A 1 -19.78 -36.92 -14.86
CA MET A 1 -19.03 -35.64 -14.79
C MET A 1 -19.85 -34.54 -14.14
N MET A 2 -21.04 -34.19 -14.67
CA MET A 2 -21.88 -33.08 -14.19
C MET A 2 -22.33 -33.21 -12.74
N ALA A 3 -22.81 -34.39 -12.33
CA ALA A 3 -23.21 -34.65 -10.95
C ALA A 3 -22.05 -34.43 -9.96
N THR A 4 -20.86 -34.93 -10.31
CA THR A 4 -19.63 -34.77 -9.52
C THR A 4 -19.24 -33.30 -9.34
N LEU A 5 -19.33 -32.48 -10.40
CA LEU A 5 -19.06 -31.05 -10.33
C LEU A 5 -20.04 -30.31 -9.42
N GLY A 6 -21.33 -30.62 -9.53
CA GLY A 6 -22.36 -30.03 -8.68
C GLY A 6 -22.20 -30.39 -7.21
N THR A 7 -21.81 -31.63 -6.90
CA THR A 7 -21.58 -32.05 -5.52
C THR A 7 -20.35 -31.37 -4.92
N LEU A 8 -19.26 -31.20 -5.68
CA LEU A 8 -18.01 -30.61 -5.16
C LEU A 8 -18.06 -29.07 -5.05
N MET A 9 -18.87 -28.41 -5.87
CA MET A 9 -18.95 -26.95 -5.94
C MET A 9 -19.15 -26.26 -4.58
N PRO A 10 -20.20 -26.55 -3.79
CA PRO A 10 -20.44 -25.84 -2.54
C PRO A 10 -19.32 -26.08 -1.50
N PHE A 11 -18.79 -27.31 -1.40
CA PHE A 11 -17.75 -27.62 -0.43
C PHE A 11 -16.42 -26.95 -0.76
N THR A 12 -16.03 -26.95 -2.04
CA THR A 12 -14.79 -26.30 -2.49
C THR A 12 -14.89 -24.78 -2.35
N MET A 13 -16.01 -24.18 -2.75
CA MET A 13 -16.23 -22.74 -2.61
C MET A 13 -16.15 -22.31 -1.14
N VAL A 14 -16.93 -22.93 -0.25
CA VAL A 14 -16.92 -22.58 1.18
C VAL A 14 -15.54 -22.79 1.81
N SER A 15 -14.88 -23.91 1.52
CA SER A 15 -13.57 -24.21 2.10
C SER A 15 -12.49 -23.21 1.67
N ILE A 16 -12.44 -22.87 0.38
CA ILE A 16 -11.46 -21.90 -0.15
C ILE A 16 -11.71 -20.50 0.44
N LEU A 17 -12.98 -20.08 0.54
CA LEU A 17 -13.33 -18.78 1.08
C LEU A 17 -12.97 -18.66 2.56
N LEU A 18 -13.27 -19.69 3.37
CA LEU A 18 -12.88 -19.72 4.77
C LEU A 18 -11.36 -19.70 4.94
N PHE A 19 -10.65 -20.55 4.20
CA PHE A 19 -9.19 -20.60 4.23
C PHE A 19 -8.57 -19.25 3.89
N MET A 20 -9.07 -18.60 2.83
CA MET A 20 -8.57 -17.30 2.41
C MET A 20 -8.92 -16.20 3.42
N TYR A 21 -10.14 -16.18 3.96
CA TYR A 21 -10.55 -15.17 4.95
C TYR A 21 -9.65 -15.24 6.20
N PHE A 22 -9.47 -16.44 6.76
CA PHE A 22 -8.61 -16.63 7.92
C PHE A 22 -7.15 -16.39 7.58
N GLY A 23 -6.67 -16.88 6.43
CA GLY A 23 -5.28 -16.66 5.99
C GLY A 23 -4.94 -15.18 5.78
N LEU A 24 -5.88 -14.37 5.28
CA LEU A 24 -5.67 -12.93 5.09
C LEU A 24 -5.77 -12.13 6.38
N THR A 25 -6.66 -12.52 7.31
CA THR A 25 -6.88 -11.81 8.57
C THR A 25 -5.92 -12.23 9.68
N GLN A 26 -5.32 -13.41 9.58
CA GLN A 26 -4.35 -13.90 10.54
C GLN A 26 -3.09 -13.02 10.54
N GLU A 27 -2.69 -12.59 11.74
CA GLU A 27 -1.40 -11.98 11.93
C GLU A 27 -0.29 -13.02 11.89
N THR A 28 0.82 -12.69 11.24
CA THR A 28 2.02 -13.52 11.23
C THR A 28 3.17 -12.80 11.94
N LYS A 29 4.28 -13.51 12.14
CA LYS A 29 5.53 -12.93 12.66
C LYS A 29 5.99 -11.73 11.83
N TYR A 30 5.76 -11.77 10.51
CA TYR A 30 6.30 -10.78 9.57
C TYR A 30 5.27 -9.78 9.04
N SER A 31 3.97 -10.01 9.21
CA SER A 31 2.92 -9.17 8.59
C SER A 31 1.72 -9.00 9.50
N TYR A 32 1.15 -7.79 9.51
CA TYR A 32 -0.12 -7.50 10.16
C TYR A 32 -1.29 -8.12 9.39
N GLY A 33 -2.33 -8.52 10.14
CA GLY A 33 -3.56 -9.05 9.58
C GLY A 33 -4.25 -8.03 8.68
N MET A 34 -4.88 -8.50 7.60
CA MET A 34 -5.67 -7.64 6.73
C MET A 34 -6.94 -7.18 7.45
N ARG A 35 -7.38 -5.95 7.18
CA ARG A 35 -8.67 -5.45 7.68
C ARG A 35 -9.82 -6.36 7.20
N PRO A 36 -10.77 -6.76 8.08
CA PRO A 36 -11.84 -7.71 7.74
C PRO A 36 -12.66 -7.30 6.51
N ARG A 37 -13.04 -6.02 6.40
CA ARG A 37 -13.80 -5.51 5.24
C ARG A 37 -13.10 -5.76 3.92
N ARG A 38 -11.77 -5.66 3.90
CA ARG A 38 -10.96 -5.86 2.70
C ARG A 38 -10.75 -7.34 2.40
N ALA A 39 -10.54 -8.15 3.44
CA ALA A 39 -10.49 -9.61 3.30
C ALA A 39 -11.79 -10.18 2.71
N LEU A 40 -12.96 -9.64 3.11
CA LEU A 40 -14.25 -10.00 2.52
C LEU A 40 -14.34 -9.66 1.02
N LEU A 41 -13.73 -8.56 0.57
CA LEU A 41 -13.70 -8.23 -0.86
C LEU A 41 -12.82 -9.21 -1.67
N TYR A 42 -11.70 -9.67 -1.10
CA TYR A 42 -10.94 -10.78 -1.72
C TYR A 42 -11.74 -12.08 -1.75
N CYS A 43 -12.51 -12.36 -0.69
CA CYS A 43 -13.48 -13.47 -0.65
C CYS A 43 -14.48 -13.36 -1.79
N LEU A 44 -15.14 -12.22 -1.93
CA LEU A 44 -16.11 -11.99 -3.01
C LEU A 44 -15.48 -12.13 -4.41
N ALA A 45 -14.28 -11.58 -4.63
CA ALA A 45 -13.57 -11.70 -5.91
C ALA A 45 -13.22 -13.16 -6.25
N THR A 46 -12.82 -13.94 -5.24
CA THR A 46 -12.51 -15.37 -5.40
C THR A 46 -13.77 -16.19 -5.59
N GLU A 47 -14.85 -15.87 -4.89
CA GLU A 47 -16.15 -16.51 -5.06
C GLU A 47 -16.66 -16.33 -6.49
N LEU A 48 -16.62 -15.11 -7.02
CA LEU A 48 -16.96 -14.81 -8.42
C LEU A 48 -16.12 -15.65 -9.39
N LEU A 49 -14.80 -15.75 -9.15
CA LEU A 49 -13.91 -16.52 -9.99
C LEU A 49 -14.26 -18.02 -9.98
N LEU A 50 -14.43 -18.60 -8.79
CA LEU A 50 -14.75 -20.00 -8.61
C LEU A 50 -16.14 -20.33 -9.18
N PHE A 51 -17.13 -19.48 -8.90
CA PHE A 51 -18.48 -19.63 -9.43
C PHE A 51 -18.48 -19.59 -10.97
N GLY A 52 -17.71 -18.68 -11.57
CA GLY A 52 -17.49 -18.64 -13.01
C GLY A 52 -16.84 -19.92 -13.54
N ALA A 53 -15.78 -20.41 -12.89
CA ALA A 53 -15.10 -21.63 -13.29
C ALA A 53 -16.02 -22.87 -13.23
N PHE A 54 -16.81 -23.02 -12.17
CA PHE A 54 -17.80 -24.10 -12.07
C PHE A 54 -18.89 -23.96 -13.11
N SER A 55 -19.45 -22.76 -13.31
CA SER A 55 -20.50 -22.49 -14.31
C SER A 55 -20.01 -22.80 -15.73
N THR A 56 -18.81 -22.37 -16.08
CA THR A 56 -18.17 -22.69 -17.37
C THR A 56 -17.94 -24.19 -17.51
N GLY A 57 -17.50 -24.86 -16.44
CA GLY A 57 -17.36 -26.33 -16.41
C GLY A 57 -18.68 -27.03 -16.70
N PHE A 58 -19.78 -26.61 -16.08
CA PHE A 58 -21.13 -27.14 -16.35
C PHE A 58 -21.51 -27.00 -17.82
N VAL A 59 -21.35 -25.80 -18.39
CA VAL A 59 -21.69 -25.55 -19.80
C VAL A 59 -20.81 -26.41 -20.73
N TYR A 60 -19.52 -26.51 -20.46
CA TYR A 60 -18.59 -27.34 -21.22
C TYR A 60 -18.99 -28.83 -21.21
N PHE A 61 -19.26 -29.39 -20.03
CA PHE A 61 -19.64 -30.81 -19.92
C PHE A 61 -21.08 -31.11 -20.34
N SER A 62 -21.91 -30.09 -20.57
CA SER A 62 -23.20 -30.26 -21.25
C SER A 62 -23.10 -30.39 -22.78
N GLY A 63 -21.89 -30.29 -23.35
CA GLY A 63 -21.66 -30.45 -24.79
C GLY A 63 -22.06 -29.23 -25.62
N GLN A 64 -22.15 -28.05 -24.99
CA GLN A 64 -22.47 -26.79 -25.68
C GLN A 64 -21.32 -26.31 -26.55
N GLU A 65 -21.64 -25.46 -27.51
CA GLU A 65 -20.66 -24.84 -28.39
C GLU A 65 -19.63 -24.00 -27.60
N LEU A 66 -18.42 -23.90 -28.14
CA LEU A 66 -17.33 -23.15 -27.53
C LEU A 66 -17.73 -21.69 -27.24
N PHE A 67 -18.53 -21.08 -28.12
CA PHE A 67 -19.05 -19.73 -27.91
C PHE A 67 -19.84 -19.61 -26.61
N SER A 68 -20.77 -20.53 -26.33
CA SER A 68 -21.56 -20.55 -25.10
C SER A 68 -20.70 -20.78 -23.85
N VAL A 69 -19.69 -21.64 -23.96
CA VAL A 69 -18.72 -21.88 -22.87
C VAL A 69 -17.96 -20.60 -22.53
N LEU A 70 -17.43 -19.91 -23.54
CA LEU A 70 -16.70 -18.65 -23.37
C LEU A 70 -17.61 -17.53 -22.86
N ALA A 71 -18.80 -17.38 -23.44
CA ALA A 71 -19.78 -16.38 -23.03
C ALA A 71 -20.16 -16.52 -21.55
N THR A 72 -20.29 -17.76 -21.07
CA THR A 72 -20.56 -18.05 -19.65
C THR A 72 -19.40 -17.62 -18.76
N SER A 73 -18.15 -17.78 -19.21
CA SER A 73 -16.97 -17.42 -18.41
C SER A 73 -16.78 -15.91 -18.26
N MET A 74 -17.05 -15.15 -19.32
CA MET A 74 -16.69 -13.74 -19.45
C MET A 74 -17.15 -12.83 -18.30
N PRO A 75 -18.45 -12.78 -17.90
CA PRO A 75 -18.88 -11.84 -16.88
C PRO A 75 -18.18 -12.10 -15.53
N PHE A 76 -18.01 -13.36 -15.15
CA PHE A 76 -17.39 -13.71 -13.87
C PHE A 76 -15.87 -13.46 -13.87
N LEU A 77 -15.19 -13.87 -14.95
CA LEU A 77 -13.74 -13.68 -15.07
C LEU A 77 -13.38 -12.21 -15.12
N ILE A 78 -14.06 -11.42 -15.96
CA ILE A 78 -13.78 -9.99 -16.11
C ILE A 78 -14.04 -9.26 -14.79
N THR A 79 -15.20 -9.48 -14.16
CA THR A 79 -15.53 -8.81 -12.89
C THR A 79 -14.57 -9.21 -11.78
N SER A 80 -14.21 -10.49 -11.67
CA SER A 80 -13.25 -10.96 -10.67
C SER A 80 -11.86 -10.34 -10.86
N VAL A 81 -11.36 -10.31 -12.10
CA VAL A 81 -10.05 -9.73 -12.43
C VAL A 81 -10.00 -8.23 -12.09
N ILE A 82 -11.06 -7.48 -12.42
CA ILE A 82 -11.15 -6.05 -12.08
C ILE A 82 -11.06 -5.85 -10.56
N LEU A 83 -11.79 -6.67 -9.78
CA LEU A 83 -11.74 -6.60 -8.31
C LEU A 83 -10.35 -6.95 -7.77
N PHE A 84 -9.71 -8.00 -8.27
CA PHE A 84 -8.35 -8.36 -7.86
C PHE A 84 -7.33 -7.28 -8.20
N ILE A 85 -7.43 -6.65 -9.37
CA ILE A 85 -6.55 -5.54 -9.75
C ILE A 85 -6.75 -4.36 -8.79
N TYR A 86 -8.00 -3.96 -8.54
CA TYR A 86 -8.31 -2.86 -7.61
C TYR A 86 -7.77 -3.14 -6.20
N LEU A 87 -7.97 -4.36 -5.70
CA LEU A 87 -7.49 -4.77 -4.39
C LEU A 87 -5.96 -4.91 -4.35
N GLY A 88 -5.30 -5.40 -5.40
CA GLY A 88 -3.84 -5.46 -5.45
C GLY A 88 -3.21 -4.08 -5.46
N LEU A 89 -3.72 -3.16 -6.30
CA LEU A 89 -3.17 -1.81 -6.46
C LEU A 89 -3.34 -0.93 -5.23
N THR A 90 -4.42 -1.13 -4.47
CA THR A 90 -4.70 -0.32 -3.28
C THR A 90 -4.12 -0.94 -1.99
N GLU A 91 -3.37 -2.04 -2.08
CA GLU A 91 -2.85 -2.75 -0.90
C GLU A 91 -1.69 -1.96 -0.30
N LYS A 92 -1.83 -1.61 0.97
CA LYS A 92 -0.74 -0.98 1.73
C LYS A 92 0.21 -2.07 2.19
N ASN A 93 1.50 -1.74 2.28
CA ASN A 93 2.48 -2.65 2.87
C ASN A 93 2.08 -2.98 4.32
N ARG A 94 1.82 -4.27 4.59
CA ARG A 94 1.45 -4.79 5.91
C ARG A 94 2.62 -5.41 6.66
N ARG A 95 3.82 -5.40 6.07
CA ARG A 95 5.00 -6.00 6.67
C ARG A 95 5.35 -5.28 7.97
N LYS A 96 5.52 -6.06 9.04
CA LYS A 96 6.02 -5.57 10.33
C LYS A 96 7.45 -5.05 10.10
N MET A 97 7.76 -3.91 10.69
CA MET A 97 9.11 -3.36 10.61
C MET A 97 10.05 -4.29 11.37
N ASP A 98 11.20 -4.58 10.78
CA ASP A 98 12.17 -5.48 11.40
C ASP A 98 12.63 -4.91 12.75
N GLU A 99 12.85 -5.78 13.74
CA GLU A 99 13.29 -5.40 15.09
C GLU A 99 14.63 -4.66 15.04
N SER A 100 15.52 -5.04 14.12
CA SER A 100 16.81 -4.37 13.91
C SER A 100 16.60 -2.91 13.47
N TRP A 101 15.71 -2.70 12.50
CA TRP A 101 15.32 -1.38 12.00
C TRP A 101 14.59 -0.57 13.07
N GLN A 102 13.70 -1.19 13.85
CA GLN A 102 13.04 -0.53 14.98
C GLN A 102 14.04 -0.07 16.03
N LYS A 103 14.99 -0.93 16.41
CA LYS A 103 16.07 -0.57 17.35
C LYS A 103 16.93 0.55 16.81
N GLN A 104 17.31 0.50 15.54
CA GLN A 104 18.06 1.57 14.89
C GLN A 104 17.27 2.88 14.86
N TRP A 105 15.98 2.86 14.53
CA TRP A 105 15.11 4.04 14.57
C TRP A 105 15.01 4.61 15.97
N ILE A 106 14.73 3.76 16.96
CA ILE A 106 14.62 4.18 18.36
C ILE A 106 15.94 4.77 18.83
N GLN A 107 17.10 4.17 18.50
CA GLN A 107 18.41 4.75 18.78
C GLN A 107 18.68 6.06 18.03
N TYR A 108 18.25 6.18 16.78
CA TYR A 108 18.40 7.42 16.01
C TYR A 108 17.61 8.58 16.62
N TYR A 109 16.45 8.28 17.23
CA TYR A 109 15.58 9.24 17.91
C TYR A 109 15.69 9.17 19.45
N SER A 110 16.65 8.44 20.03
CA SER A 110 16.68 8.16 21.48
C SER A 110 17.18 9.32 22.30
N ASP A 111 17.88 10.29 21.70
CA ASP A 111 18.28 11.54 22.35
C ASP A 111 17.30 12.66 21.95
N PRO A 112 16.28 12.94 22.79
CA PRO A 112 15.27 13.94 22.47
C PRO A 112 15.89 15.34 22.39
N LYS A 113 16.99 15.59 23.10
CA LYS A 113 17.62 16.91 23.17
C LYS A 113 18.31 17.25 21.86
N SER A 114 19.10 16.36 21.27
CA SER A 114 19.71 16.62 19.96
C SER A 114 18.66 16.72 18.84
N MET A 115 17.59 15.92 18.90
CA MET A 115 16.49 16.00 17.93
C MET A 115 15.71 17.31 18.04
N MET A 116 15.43 17.79 19.24
CA MET A 116 14.81 19.11 19.46
C MET A 116 15.69 20.24 18.94
N VAL A 117 17.00 20.19 19.20
CA VAL A 117 17.93 21.23 18.72
C VAL A 117 17.99 21.25 17.19
N ARG A 118 18.08 20.09 16.53
CA ARG A 118 18.01 20.00 15.06
C ARG A 118 16.70 20.58 14.54
N GLY A 119 15.57 20.16 15.11
CA GLY A 119 14.24 20.62 14.72
C GLY A 119 14.09 22.14 14.85
N ASN A 120 14.59 22.71 15.95
CA ASN A 120 14.58 24.16 16.16
C ASN A 120 15.45 24.91 15.15
N ILE A 121 16.65 24.38 14.81
CA ILE A 121 17.54 24.99 13.82
C ILE A 121 16.91 24.96 12.42
N SER A 122 16.38 23.79 12.01
CA SER A 122 15.70 23.64 10.72
C SER A 122 14.48 24.55 10.62
N GLY A 123 13.63 24.55 11.66
CA GLY A 123 12.47 25.44 11.73
C GLY A 123 12.87 26.92 11.62
N ALA A 124 13.94 27.33 12.29
CA ALA A 124 14.45 28.69 12.19
C ALA A 124 14.91 29.02 10.76
N ILE A 125 15.66 28.14 10.10
CA ILE A 125 16.13 28.33 8.71
C ILE A 125 14.95 28.58 7.76
N TRP A 126 13.87 27.81 7.89
CA TRP A 126 12.68 27.99 7.05
C TRP A 126 11.91 29.27 7.37
N ILE A 127 11.75 29.63 8.65
CA ILE A 127 11.11 30.89 9.06
C ILE A 127 11.90 32.09 8.52
N PHE A 128 13.23 32.09 8.67
CA PHE A 128 14.09 33.13 8.14
C PHE A 128 14.10 33.15 6.61
N GLY A 129 14.07 31.98 5.95
CA GLY A 129 13.98 31.87 4.51
C GLY A 129 12.70 32.50 3.96
N ILE A 130 11.55 32.22 4.59
CA ILE A 130 10.26 32.83 4.21
C ILE A 130 10.29 34.35 4.46
N ALA A 131 10.79 34.79 5.61
CA ALA A 131 10.91 36.21 5.90
C ALA A 131 11.79 36.96 4.89
N ALA A 132 12.94 36.39 4.54
CA ALA A 132 13.86 36.94 3.55
C ALA A 132 13.27 36.92 2.12
N PHE A 133 12.51 35.89 1.75
CA PHE A 133 11.77 35.83 0.48
C PHE A 133 10.84 37.03 0.32
N PHE A 134 10.02 37.32 1.33
CA PHE A 134 9.12 38.48 1.30
C PHE A 134 9.89 39.81 1.32
N LEU A 135 10.94 39.92 2.13
CA LEU A 135 11.75 41.13 2.22
C LEU A 135 12.37 41.47 0.85
N ILE A 136 13.01 40.50 0.19
CA ILE A 136 13.60 40.68 -1.15
C ILE A 136 12.52 40.91 -2.21
N GLY A 137 11.37 40.22 -2.11
CA GLY A 137 10.23 40.40 -3.00
C GLY A 137 9.69 41.83 -2.99
N PHE A 138 9.59 42.44 -1.81
CA PHE A 138 9.10 43.82 -1.65
C PHE A 138 10.17 44.90 -1.95
N THR A 139 11.47 44.64 -1.77
CA THR A 139 12.52 45.65 -1.98
C THR A 139 13.18 45.60 -3.36
N ILE A 140 13.52 44.42 -3.86
CA ILE A 140 14.30 44.20 -5.11
C ILE A 140 13.40 43.68 -6.24
N GLY A 141 12.30 43.00 -5.88
CA GLY A 141 11.32 42.47 -6.81
C GLY A 141 11.30 40.94 -6.87
N TRP A 142 10.15 40.41 -7.27
CA TRP A 142 9.84 38.98 -7.19
C TRP A 142 10.74 38.07 -8.01
N LYS A 143 11.35 38.58 -9.09
CA LYS A 143 12.18 37.80 -10.05
C LYS A 143 13.32 37.03 -9.37
N PHE A 144 13.92 37.58 -8.31
CA PHE A 144 15.07 36.98 -7.61
C PHE A 144 14.75 36.48 -6.21
N SER A 145 13.55 36.75 -5.68
CA SER A 145 13.13 36.39 -4.32
C SER A 145 13.25 34.88 -4.03
N TRP A 146 12.97 34.03 -5.02
CA TRP A 146 12.99 32.58 -4.87
C TRP A 146 14.38 31.97 -4.62
N ILE A 147 15.47 32.72 -4.91
CA ILE A 147 16.86 32.27 -4.67
C ILE A 147 17.09 31.96 -3.18
N VAL A 148 16.36 32.62 -2.28
CA VAL A 148 16.44 32.38 -0.84
C VAL A 148 16.15 30.91 -0.48
N PHE A 149 15.24 30.25 -1.19
CA PHE A 149 14.91 28.85 -0.93
C PHE A 149 16.04 27.89 -1.34
N ILE A 150 16.81 28.23 -2.38
CA ILE A 150 18.02 27.46 -2.74
C ILE A 150 19.04 27.56 -1.61
N VAL A 151 19.28 28.78 -1.11
CA VAL A 151 20.23 29.02 -0.02
C VAL A 151 19.79 28.31 1.26
N ALA A 152 18.52 28.43 1.63
CA ALA A 152 17.95 27.75 2.80
C ALA A 152 18.09 26.22 2.69
N THR A 153 17.83 25.65 1.51
CA THR A 153 18.01 24.21 1.26
C THR A 153 19.47 23.80 1.40
N GLY A 154 20.41 24.59 0.86
CA GLY A 154 21.84 24.35 1.04
C GLY A 154 22.27 24.38 2.51
N CYS A 155 21.78 25.35 3.28
CA CYS A 155 22.02 25.42 4.72
C CYS A 155 21.44 24.21 5.48
N GLU A 156 20.23 23.76 5.12
CA GLU A 156 19.60 22.58 5.73
C GLU A 156 20.44 21.32 5.51
N VAL A 157 20.97 21.12 4.29
CA VAL A 157 21.84 19.97 3.98
C VAL A 157 23.14 20.02 4.78
N LEU A 158 23.74 21.21 4.97
CA LEU A 158 24.93 21.37 5.80
C LEU A 158 24.65 21.07 7.28
N VAL A 159 23.50 21.52 7.79
CA VAL A 159 23.05 21.20 9.15
C VAL A 159 22.85 19.70 9.30
N GLU A 160 22.18 19.04 8.34
CA GLU A 160 22.00 17.59 8.35
C GLU A 160 23.34 16.84 8.36
N GLY A 161 24.29 17.24 7.51
CA GLY A 161 25.64 16.68 7.49
C GLY A 161 26.38 16.83 8.82
N PHE A 162 26.31 18.00 9.47
CA PHE A 162 26.92 18.23 10.77
C PHE A 162 26.34 17.33 11.87
N PHE A 163 25.01 17.18 11.91
CA PHE A 163 24.34 16.32 12.89
C PHE A 163 24.58 14.82 12.63
N MET A 164 24.85 14.41 11.38
CA MET A 164 25.29 13.06 11.06
C MET A 164 26.71 12.76 11.55
N THR A 165 27.66 13.69 11.36
CA THR A 165 29.07 13.49 11.76
C THR A 165 29.27 13.49 13.26
N LYS A 166 28.53 14.30 14.01
CA LYS A 166 28.65 14.40 15.49
C LYS A 166 28.13 13.15 16.23
N ARG A 167 27.49 12.21 15.53
CA ARG A 167 26.87 11.01 16.11
C ARG A 167 27.70 9.73 15.91
N HIS A 168 28.80 9.78 15.14
CA HIS A 168 29.85 8.75 15.10
C HIS A 168 30.94 9.07 16.12
#